data_AF-A0A409WY04-F1
#
_entry.id   AF-A0A409WY04-F1
#
_cell.length_a   1.000
_cell.length_b   1.000
_cell.length_c   1.000
_cell.angle_alpha   90.00
_cell.angle_beta   90.00
_cell.angle_gamma   90.00
#
_symmetry.space_group_name_H-M   'P 1'
#
loop_
_entity.id
_entity.type
_entity.pdbx_description
1 polymer ?
#
loop_
_entity_poly.entity_id
_entity_poly.type
_entity_poly.pdbx_seq_one_letter_code
_entity_poly.pdbx_strand_id
1 'polypeptide(L)'
;MTSVRAAMRAQTQKELDDNTKLYLLRNRLEPKKDGEGFTQVTFLLRHYLKVANAAHRQSLTRLILSCHPLALERLRHTEHRRPKIPRDMRLCRFCKVHIESPEHALLECAGNEDIMALRTEFTNKLEYELPQWDLVKNLDPVNRLRTLIAERDTIGLLAKFTHEVIALYEATPVLIPSLPLDWVIARYERSTSGNMIVS
;
A
#
# COMPACT_ATOMS: atom_id res chain seq x y z
N MET A 1 -0.12 25.28 -28.96
CA MET A 1 -1.11 24.18 -28.83
C MET A 1 -0.46 23.00 -28.14
N THR A 2 -0.94 22.61 -26.96
CA THR A 2 -0.44 21.44 -26.24
C THR A 2 -0.86 20.17 -27.00
N SER A 3 0.08 19.32 -27.37
CA SER A 3 -0.25 18.03 -28.02
C SER A 3 -1.18 17.21 -27.12
N VAL A 4 -2.14 16.48 -27.71
CA VAL A 4 -3.05 15.56 -27.00
C VAL A 4 -2.28 14.62 -26.06
N ARG A 5 -1.11 14.13 -26.48
CA ARG A 5 -0.25 13.27 -25.65
C ARG A 5 0.29 13.97 -24.41
N ALA A 6 0.66 15.24 -24.53
CA ALA A 6 1.17 16.04 -23.42
C ALA A 6 0.04 16.37 -22.42
N ALA A 7 -1.15 16.73 -22.92
CA ALA A 7 -2.33 16.96 -22.09
C ALA A 7 -2.75 15.68 -21.33
N MET A 8 -2.79 14.53 -22.01
CA MET A 8 -3.11 13.24 -21.39
C MET A 8 -2.10 12.87 -20.28
N ARG A 9 -0.79 13.06 -20.52
CA ARG A 9 0.26 12.83 -19.50
C ARG A 9 0.08 13.70 -18.27
N ALA A 10 -0.17 15.00 -18.47
CA ALA A 10 -0.38 15.92 -17.36
C ALA A 10 -1.62 15.54 -16.55
N GLN A 11 -2.71 15.16 -17.22
CA GLN A 11 -3.95 14.75 -16.56
C GLN A 11 -3.76 13.45 -15.74
N THR A 12 -3.15 12.42 -16.32
CA THR A 12 -2.89 11.17 -15.58
C THR A 12 -1.94 11.38 -14.41
N GLN A 13 -0.92 12.25 -14.57
CA GLN A 13 -0.01 12.58 -13.48
C GLN A 13 -0.75 13.26 -12.32
N LYS A 14 -1.59 14.25 -12.64
CA LYS A 14 -2.46 14.91 -11.67
C LYS A 14 -3.36 13.91 -10.93
N GLU A 15 -3.98 12.99 -11.66
CA GLU A 15 -4.83 11.94 -11.05
C GLU A 15 -4.03 11.05 -10.07
N LEU A 16 -2.78 10.71 -10.36
CA LEU A 16 -1.93 9.95 -9.43
C LEU A 16 -1.57 10.76 -8.18
N ASP A 17 -1.26 12.04 -8.35
CA ASP A 17 -0.86 12.93 -7.26
C ASP A 17 -2.04 13.26 -6.33
N ASP A 18 -3.24 13.41 -6.89
CA ASP A 18 -4.46 13.66 -6.13
C ASP A 18 -5.02 12.37 -5.49
N ASN A 19 -4.73 11.19 -6.05
CA ASN A 19 -5.29 9.93 -5.55
C ASN A 19 -4.58 9.44 -4.28
N THR A 20 -5.27 9.56 -3.15
CA THR A 20 -4.78 9.14 -1.82
C THR A 20 -4.44 7.65 -1.71
N LYS A 21 -4.96 6.78 -2.60
CA LYS A 21 -4.66 5.35 -2.62
C LYS A 21 -3.30 5.04 -3.21
N LEU A 22 -2.89 5.79 -4.23
CA LEU A 22 -1.73 5.47 -5.05
C LEU A 22 -0.48 6.19 -4.55
N TYR A 23 -0.41 6.48 -3.25
CA TYR A 23 0.72 7.21 -2.67
C TYR A 23 2.05 6.49 -2.89
N LEU A 24 2.08 5.15 -2.93
CA LEU A 24 3.30 4.39 -3.21
C LEU A 24 3.82 4.55 -4.66
N LEU A 25 3.04 5.12 -5.57
CA LEU A 25 3.45 5.40 -6.96
C LEU A 25 3.93 6.84 -7.20
N ARG A 26 3.73 7.74 -6.23
CA ARG A 26 4.06 9.17 -6.38
C ARG A 26 5.55 9.41 -6.43
N ASN A 27 5.95 10.48 -7.12
CA ASN A 27 7.34 10.93 -7.25
C ASN A 27 8.29 9.84 -7.75
N ARG A 28 7.77 8.87 -8.51
CA ARG A 28 8.61 7.80 -9.02
C ARG A 28 9.47 8.29 -10.17
N LEU A 29 10.76 8.30 -9.91
CA LEU A 29 11.80 8.66 -10.84
C LEU A 29 12.30 7.43 -11.59
N GLU A 30 12.53 7.58 -12.89
CA GLU A 30 13.10 6.54 -13.75
C GLU A 30 14.34 7.10 -14.45
N PRO A 31 15.37 6.27 -14.72
CA PRO A 31 16.52 6.71 -15.50
C PRO A 31 16.08 7.25 -16.86
N LYS A 32 16.65 8.39 -17.28
CA LYS A 32 16.43 8.91 -18.63
C LYS A 32 17.01 7.94 -19.65
N LYS A 33 16.32 7.78 -20.79
CA LYS A 33 16.83 6.94 -21.89
C LYS A 33 18.01 7.58 -22.62
N ASP A 34 18.06 8.93 -22.62
CA ASP A 34 18.93 9.71 -23.51
C ASP A 34 20.03 10.47 -22.76
N GLY A 35 20.44 10.02 -21.56
CA GLY A 35 21.54 10.63 -20.81
C GLY A 35 21.49 10.41 -19.30
N GLU A 36 22.33 11.14 -18.59
CA GLU A 36 22.41 11.08 -17.12
C GLU A 36 21.21 11.73 -16.43
N GLY A 37 20.85 11.17 -15.28
CA GLY A 37 19.81 11.66 -14.40
C GLY A 37 18.47 10.93 -14.55
N PHE A 38 17.49 11.43 -13.80
CA PHE A 38 16.21 10.79 -13.64
C PHE A 38 15.08 11.70 -14.13
N THR A 39 13.96 11.08 -14.51
CA THR A 39 12.75 11.79 -14.92
C THR A 39 11.52 11.06 -14.43
N GLN A 40 10.47 11.82 -14.15
CA GLN A 40 9.18 11.27 -13.79
C GLN A 40 8.44 10.84 -15.06
N VAL A 41 8.23 9.53 -15.20
CA VAL A 41 7.52 8.96 -16.34
C VAL A 41 6.23 8.33 -15.86
N THR A 42 5.08 8.91 -16.23
CA THR A 42 3.76 8.39 -15.86
C THR A 42 3.44 7.08 -16.60
N PHE A 43 3.68 7.04 -17.92
CA PHE A 43 3.40 5.88 -18.77
C PHE A 43 4.66 5.04 -19.00
N LEU A 44 4.88 4.05 -18.12
CA LEU A 44 5.99 3.11 -18.25
C LEU A 44 5.56 1.72 -17.76
N LEU A 45 5.95 0.67 -18.49
CA LEU A 45 5.89 -0.70 -17.98
C LEU A 45 6.91 -0.86 -16.85
N ARG A 46 6.41 -0.98 -15.62
CA ARG A 46 7.24 -1.01 -14.42
C ARG A 46 7.95 -2.34 -14.25
N HIS A 47 9.18 -2.31 -13.74
CA HIS A 47 10.02 -3.51 -13.59
C HIS A 47 9.43 -4.54 -12.60
N TYR A 48 8.68 -4.11 -11.57
CA TYR A 48 7.98 -5.05 -10.67
C TYR A 48 6.93 -5.92 -11.40
N LEU A 49 6.44 -5.50 -12.57
CA LEU A 49 5.56 -6.31 -13.41
C LEU A 49 6.32 -7.40 -14.19
N LYS A 50 7.66 -7.43 -14.10
CA LYS A 50 8.54 -8.44 -14.70
C LYS A 50 9.06 -9.46 -13.69
N VAL A 51 8.69 -9.37 -12.42
CA VAL A 51 9.01 -10.40 -11.41
C VAL A 51 8.54 -11.76 -11.92
N ALA A 52 9.43 -12.76 -11.95
CA ALA A 52 9.17 -14.05 -12.60
C ALA A 52 8.00 -14.80 -11.97
N ASN A 53 7.99 -14.95 -10.64
CA ASN A 53 6.91 -15.62 -9.93
C ASN A 53 5.61 -14.80 -9.99
N ALA A 54 4.55 -15.41 -10.54
CA ALA A 54 3.27 -14.75 -10.77
C ALA A 54 2.56 -14.35 -9.47
N ALA A 55 2.60 -15.20 -8.44
CA ALA A 55 1.97 -14.91 -7.15
C ALA A 55 2.67 -13.74 -6.44
N HIS A 56 4.00 -13.73 -6.45
CA HIS A 56 4.78 -12.63 -5.86
C HIS A 56 4.52 -11.31 -6.59
N ARG A 57 4.54 -11.34 -7.92
CA ARG A 57 4.21 -10.19 -8.76
C ARG A 57 2.81 -9.66 -8.47
N GLN A 58 1.83 -10.55 -8.33
CA GLN A 58 0.43 -10.18 -8.05
C GLN A 58 0.30 -9.56 -6.66
N SER A 59 0.88 -10.15 -5.62
CA SER A 59 0.85 -9.61 -4.25
C SER A 59 1.46 -8.20 -4.20
N LEU A 60 2.65 -8.01 -4.78
CA LEU A 60 3.30 -6.70 -4.81
C LEU A 60 2.49 -5.67 -5.63
N THR A 61 1.96 -6.05 -6.78
CA THR A 61 1.14 -5.15 -7.62
C THR A 61 -0.13 -4.74 -6.89
N ARG A 62 -0.80 -5.68 -6.22
CA ARG A 62 -1.99 -5.41 -5.40
C ARG A 62 -1.67 -4.51 -4.22
N LEU A 63 -0.51 -4.66 -3.58
CA LEU A 63 -0.05 -3.75 -2.53
C LEU A 63 0.07 -2.32 -3.06
N ILE A 64 0.81 -2.14 -4.16
CA ILE A 64 1.11 -0.83 -4.76
C ILE A 64 -0.16 -0.12 -5.24
N LEU A 65 -1.11 -0.87 -5.83
CA LEU A 65 -2.36 -0.33 -6.38
C LEU A 65 -3.48 -0.21 -5.34
N SER A 66 -3.19 -0.44 -4.05
CA SER A 66 -4.18 -0.37 -2.96
C SER A 66 -5.35 -1.36 -3.19
N CYS A 67 -5.02 -2.58 -3.62
CA CYS A 67 -5.91 -3.74 -3.79
C CYS A 67 -5.51 -4.89 -2.83
N HIS A 68 -5.01 -4.53 -1.64
CA HIS A 68 -4.45 -5.44 -0.64
C HIS A 68 -5.43 -5.71 0.53
N PRO A 69 -5.23 -6.79 1.30
CA PRO A 69 -6.11 -7.22 2.38
C PRO A 69 -5.89 -6.48 3.70
N LEU A 70 -4.96 -5.51 3.75
CA LEU A 70 -4.69 -4.77 4.98
C LEU A 70 -5.87 -3.86 5.38
N ALA A 71 -6.02 -3.63 6.69
CA ALA A 71 -7.12 -2.88 7.28
C ALA A 71 -7.22 -1.46 6.70
N LEU A 72 -6.08 -0.83 6.35
CA LEU A 72 -6.06 0.48 5.70
C LEU A 72 -6.97 0.55 4.47
N GLU A 73 -7.02 -0.52 3.65
CA GLU A 73 -7.92 -0.59 2.49
C GLU A 73 -9.21 -1.34 2.80
N ARG A 74 -9.17 -2.50 3.46
CA ARG A 74 -10.36 -3.30 3.76
C ARG A 74 -11.41 -2.53 4.55
N LEU A 75 -10.98 -1.69 5.50
CA LEU A 75 -11.89 -0.93 6.34
C LEU A 75 -12.26 0.45 5.77
N ARG A 76 -11.71 0.82 4.61
CA ARG A 76 -12.04 2.06 3.90
C ARG A 76 -13.45 2.06 3.34
N HIS A 77 -13.93 0.88 2.94
CA HIS A 77 -15.21 0.71 2.27
C HIS A 77 -16.30 0.37 3.28
N THR A 78 -17.52 0.81 2.97
CA THR A 78 -18.73 0.38 3.67
C THR A 78 -19.05 -1.05 3.26
N GLU A 79 -19.35 -1.90 4.23
CA GLU A 79 -19.81 -3.28 4.00
C GLU A 79 -21.16 -3.49 4.68
N HIS A 80 -21.82 -4.62 4.39
CA HIS A 80 -23.08 -4.96 5.05
C HIS A 80 -22.86 -4.99 6.57
N ARG A 81 -23.63 -4.16 7.30
CA ARG A 81 -23.56 -3.98 8.77
C ARG A 81 -22.27 -3.37 9.32
N ARG A 82 -21.35 -2.87 8.48
CA ARG A 82 -20.13 -2.17 8.92
C ARG A 82 -19.97 -0.84 8.18
N PRO A 83 -20.03 0.31 8.87
CA PRO A 83 -19.74 1.58 8.23
C PRO A 83 -18.26 1.68 7.86
N LYS A 84 -17.95 2.68 7.04
CA LYS A 84 -16.56 3.09 6.80
C LYS A 84 -15.89 3.42 8.13
N ILE A 85 -14.71 2.82 8.35
CA ILE A 85 -13.91 3.06 9.55
C ILE A 85 -12.94 4.22 9.28
N PRO A 86 -12.85 5.22 10.17
CA PRO A 86 -11.85 6.29 10.07
C PRO A 86 -10.42 5.74 10.05
N ARG A 87 -9.52 6.46 9.37
CA ARG A 87 -8.18 5.94 9.04
C ARG A 87 -7.36 5.60 10.28
N ASP A 88 -7.41 6.47 11.28
CA ASP A 88 -6.79 6.36 12.60
C ASP A 88 -7.27 5.13 13.39
N MET A 89 -8.50 4.67 13.15
CA MET A 89 -9.05 3.46 13.79
C MET A 89 -8.75 2.15 13.04
N ARG A 90 -8.08 2.19 11.88
CA ARG A 90 -7.76 0.98 11.08
C ARG A 90 -6.51 0.29 11.59
N LEU A 91 -6.55 -0.10 12.86
CA LEU A 91 -5.40 -0.64 13.58
C LEU A 91 -4.98 -2.01 13.04
N CYS A 92 -3.70 -2.31 13.19
CA CYS A 92 -3.08 -3.56 12.83
C CYS A 92 -3.66 -4.72 13.65
N ARG A 93 -4.10 -5.78 12.96
CA ARG A 93 -4.67 -6.97 13.60
C ARG A 93 -3.70 -7.70 14.52
N PHE A 94 -2.40 -7.53 14.30
CA PHE A 94 -1.35 -8.12 15.13
C PHE A 94 -0.99 -7.22 16.31
N CYS A 95 -0.41 -6.04 16.06
CA CYS A 95 0.09 -5.20 17.16
C CYS A 95 -0.99 -4.37 17.86
N LYS A 96 -2.15 -4.12 17.21
CA LYS A 96 -3.28 -3.32 17.72
C LYS A 96 -2.96 -1.87 18.12
N VAL A 97 -1.76 -1.38 17.80
CA VAL A 97 -1.29 -0.03 18.18
C VAL A 97 -1.25 0.91 16.97
N HIS A 98 -0.70 0.45 15.85
CA HIS A 98 -0.48 1.28 14.67
C HIS A 98 -1.50 0.97 13.58
N ILE A 99 -1.70 1.89 12.65
CA ILE A 99 -2.54 1.68 11.46
C ILE A 99 -1.97 0.51 10.64
N GLU A 100 -2.85 -0.38 10.16
CA GLU A 100 -2.46 -1.51 9.31
C GLU A 100 -2.23 -1.05 7.85
N SER A 101 -1.17 -0.29 7.65
CA SER A 101 -0.71 0.17 6.33
C SER A 101 0.36 -0.77 5.74
N PRO A 102 0.62 -0.69 4.43
CA PRO A 102 1.70 -1.42 3.77
C PRO A 102 3.06 -1.29 4.47
N GLU A 103 3.46 -0.07 4.79
CA GLU A 103 4.73 0.20 5.46
C GLU A 103 4.77 -0.41 6.87
N HIS A 104 3.68 -0.32 7.64
CA HIS A 104 3.61 -0.95 8.94
C HIS A 104 3.70 -2.47 8.83
N ALA A 105 2.89 -3.07 7.97
CA ALA A 105 2.82 -4.52 7.79
C ALA A 105 4.16 -5.12 7.37
N LEU A 106 4.83 -4.51 6.39
CA LEU A 106 6.09 -5.02 5.85
C LEU A 106 7.29 -4.63 6.72
N LEU A 107 7.40 -3.38 7.17
CA LEU A 107 8.67 -2.82 7.64
C LEU A 107 8.73 -2.60 9.16
N GLU A 108 7.59 -2.57 9.86
CA GLU A 108 7.57 -2.10 11.26
C GLU A 108 6.89 -3.05 12.25
N CYS A 109 5.85 -3.78 11.84
CA CYS A 109 5.02 -4.58 12.74
C CYS A 109 5.86 -5.60 13.54
N ALA A 110 5.77 -5.54 14.87
CA ALA A 110 6.40 -6.49 15.78
C ALA A 110 5.36 -7.32 16.56
N GLY A 111 4.11 -7.36 16.08
CA GLY A 111 3.01 -8.06 16.74
C GLY A 111 2.86 -9.54 16.35
N ASN A 112 3.74 -10.06 15.48
CA ASN A 112 3.73 -11.43 15.01
C ASN A 112 5.17 -11.89 14.72
N GLU A 113 5.57 -13.01 15.31
CA GLU A 113 6.94 -13.53 15.25
C GLU A 113 7.34 -13.98 13.84
N ASP A 114 6.43 -14.57 13.08
CA ASP A 114 6.70 -15.00 11.70
C ASP A 114 6.99 -13.80 10.78
N ILE A 115 6.24 -12.71 10.92
CA ILE A 115 6.52 -11.45 10.19
C ILE A 115 7.89 -10.90 10.57
N MET A 116 8.27 -10.95 11.85
CA MET A 116 9.59 -10.50 12.29
C MET A 116 10.69 -11.37 11.67
N ALA A 117 10.53 -12.69 11.68
CA ALA A 117 11.48 -13.62 11.06
C ALA A 117 11.63 -13.37 9.55
N LEU A 118 10.51 -13.20 8.83
CA LEU A 118 10.52 -12.86 7.40
C LEU A 118 11.22 -11.51 7.14
N ARG A 119 10.99 -10.51 8.00
CA ARG A 119 11.65 -9.20 7.88
C ARG A 119 13.15 -9.31 8.12
N THR A 120 13.59 -10.10 9.09
CA THR A 120 15.01 -10.35 9.33
C THR A 120 15.65 -11.06 8.13
N GLU A 121 15.03 -12.12 7.60
CA GLU A 121 15.52 -12.79 6.39
C GLU A 121 15.63 -11.83 5.21
N PHE A 122 14.58 -11.04 4.97
CA PHE A 122 14.56 -10.04 3.91
C PHE A 122 15.66 -9.00 4.08
N THR A 123 15.83 -8.46 5.29
CA THR A 123 16.81 -7.41 5.59
C THR A 123 18.24 -7.92 5.44
N ASN A 124 18.54 -9.13 5.90
CA ASN A 124 19.86 -9.74 5.74
C ASN A 124 20.23 -9.91 4.25
N LYS A 125 19.26 -10.24 3.39
CA LYS A 125 19.48 -10.32 1.95
C LYS A 125 19.68 -8.94 1.32
N LEU A 126 18.91 -7.94 1.75
CA LEU A 126 19.10 -6.56 1.29
C LEU A 126 20.48 -6.01 1.68
N GLU A 127 20.97 -6.29 2.88
CA GLU A 127 22.31 -5.89 3.31
C GLU A 127 23.41 -6.41 2.38
N TYR A 128 23.20 -7.59 1.80
CA TYR A 128 24.13 -8.19 0.85
C TYR A 128 23.95 -7.67 -0.59
N GLU A 129 22.70 -7.53 -1.06
CA GLU A 129 22.38 -7.23 -2.46
C GLU A 129 22.23 -5.73 -2.77
N LEU A 130 22.08 -4.87 -1.75
CA LEU A 130 21.83 -3.44 -1.91
C LEU A 130 22.94 -2.60 -1.24
N PRO A 131 23.96 -2.14 -1.98
CA PRO A 131 25.09 -1.38 -1.43
C PRO A 131 24.70 -0.14 -0.62
N GLN A 132 23.59 0.52 -1.00
CA GLN A 132 23.08 1.72 -0.35
C GLN A 132 22.07 1.43 0.78
N TRP A 133 21.97 0.18 1.27
CA TRP A 133 20.97 -0.19 2.29
C TRP A 133 21.05 0.67 3.55
N ASP A 134 22.25 1.06 3.99
CA ASP A 134 22.42 1.94 5.17
C ASP A 134 21.72 3.30 5.04
N LEU A 135 21.63 3.84 3.82
CA LEU A 135 20.89 5.07 3.56
C LEU A 135 19.38 4.78 3.52
N VAL A 136 18.98 3.68 2.88
CA VAL A 136 17.58 3.31 2.68
C VAL A 136 16.90 2.94 4.00
N LYS A 137 17.58 2.21 4.89
CA LYS A 137 17.02 1.72 6.17
C LYS A 137 16.68 2.84 7.16
N ASN A 138 17.24 4.03 6.96
CA ASN A 138 17.00 5.19 7.82
C ASN A 138 15.93 6.14 7.25
N LEU A 139 15.41 5.90 6.05
CA LEU A 139 14.29 6.66 5.49
C LEU A 139 13.03 6.43 6.31
N ASP A 140 12.09 7.40 6.27
CA ASP A 140 10.75 7.17 6.80
C ASP A 140 10.10 5.95 6.10
N PRO A 141 9.18 5.24 6.77
CA PRO A 141 8.69 3.95 6.29
C PRO A 141 8.06 4.00 4.89
N VAL A 142 7.39 5.10 4.56
CA VAL A 142 6.75 5.28 3.25
C VAL A 142 7.80 5.47 2.17
N ASN A 143 8.78 6.35 2.37
CA ASN A 143 9.85 6.56 1.40
C ASN A 143 10.79 5.36 1.32
N ARG A 144 11.03 4.65 2.43
CA ARG A 144 11.74 3.37 2.44
C ARG A 144 11.07 2.36 1.52
N LEU A 145 9.76 2.15 1.67
CA LEU A 145 9.01 1.23 0.82
C LEU A 145 9.00 1.70 -0.65
N ARG A 146 8.83 3.00 -0.92
CA ARG A 146 8.92 3.54 -2.29
C ARG A 146 10.28 3.29 -2.93
N THR A 147 11.37 3.49 -2.20
CA THR A 147 12.73 3.24 -2.67
C THR A 147 12.94 1.76 -2.96
N LEU A 148 12.49 0.86 -2.08
CA LEU A 148 12.54 -0.59 -2.32
C LEU A 148 11.72 -1.02 -3.55
N ILE A 149 10.56 -0.39 -3.80
CA ILE A 149 9.75 -0.62 -5.01
C ILE A 149 10.44 -0.07 -6.28
N ALA A 150 11.31 0.93 -6.14
CA ALA A 150 12.04 1.53 -7.25
C ALA A 150 13.33 0.76 -7.59
N GLU A 151 13.85 -0.01 -6.64
CA GLU A 151 15.08 -0.78 -6.80
C GLU A 151 14.84 -2.02 -7.68
N ARG A 152 15.60 -2.11 -8.78
CA ARG A 152 15.38 -3.14 -9.81
C ARG A 152 16.00 -4.46 -9.41
N ASP A 153 17.17 -4.41 -8.79
CA ASP A 153 17.97 -5.61 -8.53
C ASP A 153 17.35 -6.44 -7.40
N THR A 154 16.77 -5.78 -6.40
CA THR A 154 16.15 -6.45 -5.25
C THR A 154 14.63 -6.61 -5.35
N ILE A 155 14.01 -6.25 -6.50
CA ILE A 155 12.54 -6.30 -6.63
C ILE A 155 11.96 -7.70 -6.46
N GLY A 156 12.73 -8.73 -6.86
CA GLY A 156 12.35 -10.13 -6.68
C GLY A 156 12.26 -10.50 -5.19
N LEU A 157 13.21 -10.03 -4.39
CA LEU A 157 13.22 -10.20 -2.94
C LEU A 157 12.02 -9.50 -2.29
N LEU A 158 11.78 -8.24 -2.64
CA LEU A 158 10.64 -7.48 -2.12
C LEU A 158 9.31 -8.13 -2.48
N ALA A 159 9.17 -8.64 -3.71
CA ALA A 159 7.94 -9.28 -4.16
C ALA A 159 7.67 -10.60 -3.41
N LYS A 160 8.71 -11.42 -3.18
CA LYS A 160 8.63 -12.64 -2.35
C LYS A 160 8.20 -12.28 -0.93
N PHE A 161 8.94 -11.37 -0.30
CA PHE A 161 8.68 -10.93 1.07
C PHE A 161 7.26 -10.36 1.23
N THR A 162 6.82 -9.54 0.29
CA THR A 162 5.45 -8.99 0.27
C THR A 162 4.41 -10.11 0.18
N HIS A 163 4.63 -11.12 -0.65
CA HIS A 163 3.72 -12.25 -0.78
C HIS A 163 3.57 -13.03 0.53
N GLU A 164 4.69 -13.36 1.17
CA GLU A 164 4.72 -14.14 2.41
C GLU A 164 4.07 -13.37 3.57
N VAL A 165 4.39 -12.08 3.75
CA VAL A 165 3.75 -11.25 4.79
C VAL A 165 2.26 -11.09 4.51
N ILE A 166 1.86 -10.82 3.27
CA ILE A 166 0.44 -10.65 2.93
C ILE A 166 -0.34 -11.95 3.17
N ALA A 167 0.24 -13.12 2.92
CA ALA A 167 -0.39 -14.40 3.24
C ALA A 167 -0.70 -14.56 4.74
N LEU A 168 0.22 -14.14 5.62
CA LEU A 168 -0.01 -14.14 7.07
C LEU A 168 -1.14 -13.19 7.47
N TYR A 169 -1.20 -12.00 6.85
CA TYR A 169 -2.31 -11.07 7.07
C TYR A 169 -3.64 -11.63 6.54
N GLU A 170 -3.69 -12.28 5.38
CA GLU A 170 -4.92 -12.88 4.85
C GLU A 170 -5.44 -14.03 5.72
N ALA A 171 -4.54 -14.81 6.32
CA ALA A 171 -4.88 -15.91 7.21
C ALA A 171 -5.46 -15.45 8.56
N THR A 172 -5.30 -14.17 8.91
CA THR A 172 -5.74 -13.62 10.21
C THR A 172 -6.92 -12.68 10.02
N PRO A 173 -8.02 -12.77 10.78
CA PRO A 173 -9.14 -11.82 10.66
C PRO A 173 -8.72 -10.36 10.90
N VAL A 174 -9.28 -9.44 10.10
CA VAL A 174 -9.08 -7.99 10.29
C VAL A 174 -9.63 -7.56 11.64
N LEU A 175 -8.88 -6.76 12.40
CA LEU A 175 -9.38 -6.16 13.63
C LEU A 175 -10.46 -5.12 13.31
N ILE A 176 -11.69 -5.38 13.75
CA ILE A 176 -12.79 -4.42 13.66
C ILE A 176 -12.85 -3.67 15.00
N PRO A 177 -12.61 -2.34 15.02
CA PRO A 177 -12.72 -1.59 16.26
C PRO A 177 -14.19 -1.53 16.73
N SER A 178 -14.40 -1.51 18.04
CA SER A 178 -15.70 -1.15 18.61
C SER A 178 -16.01 0.29 18.22
N LEU A 179 -17.06 0.48 17.43
CA LEU A 179 -17.48 1.81 17.03
C LEU A 179 -18.23 2.50 18.19
N PRO A 180 -17.99 3.80 18.42
CA PRO A 180 -18.79 4.58 19.37
C PRO A 180 -20.30 4.45 19.08
N LEU A 181 -21.12 4.30 20.13
CA LEU A 181 -22.57 4.07 20.05
C LEU A 181 -23.30 5.18 19.27
N ASP A 182 -22.84 6.42 19.38
CA ASP A 182 -23.34 7.58 18.65
C ASP A 182 -23.23 7.42 17.12
N TRP A 183 -22.21 6.72 16.62
CA TRP A 183 -22.09 6.46 15.17
C TRP A 183 -23.06 5.37 14.69
N VAL A 184 -23.39 4.43 15.57
CA VAL A 184 -24.39 3.39 15.31
C VAL A 184 -25.79 4.01 15.29
N ILE A 185 -26.09 4.88 16.26
CA ILE A 185 -27.38 5.58 16.39
C ILE A 185 -27.61 6.54 15.20
N ALA A 186 -26.62 7.37 14.85
CA ALA A 186 -26.72 8.29 13.72
C ALA A 186 -26.89 7.57 12.35
N ARG A 187 -26.61 6.27 12.27
CA ARG A 187 -26.91 5.42 11.10
C ARG A 187 -28.32 4.86 11.16
N TYR A 188 -28.79 4.42 12.33
CA TYR A 188 -30.17 3.98 12.52
C TYR A 188 -31.14 5.09 12.11
N GLU A 189 -30.92 6.31 12.60
CA GLU A 189 -31.73 7.49 12.28
C GLU A 189 -31.70 7.87 10.80
N ARG A 190 -30.54 7.76 10.13
CA ARG A 190 -30.43 7.99 8.67
C ARG A 190 -31.07 6.89 7.83
N SER A 191 -31.14 5.67 8.33
CA SER A 191 -31.82 4.55 7.66
C SER A 191 -33.34 4.58 7.82
N THR A 192 -33.84 5.08 8.96
CA THR A 192 -35.28 5.24 9.21
C THR A 192 -35.85 6.50 8.55
N SER A 193 -35.08 7.59 8.47
CA SER A 193 -35.48 8.81 7.74
C SER A 193 -35.44 8.66 6.21
N GLY A 194 -34.72 7.68 5.67
CA GLY A 194 -34.76 7.31 4.25
C GLY A 194 -36.00 6.49 3.83
N ASN A 195 -36.84 6.08 4.79
CA ASN A 195 -38.06 5.29 4.56
C ASN A 195 -39.36 6.12 4.65
N MET A 196 -39.27 7.45 4.76
CA MET A 196 -40.42 8.36 4.72
C MET A 196 -40.41 9.22 3.44
N ILE A 197 -40.61 8.60 2.27
CA ILE A 197 -41.08 9.30 1.07
C ILE A 197 -42.14 8.45 0.34
N VAL A 198 -43.35 9.01 0.31
CA VAL A 198 -44.61 8.72 -0.43
C VAL A 198 -45.51 7.55 0.01
N SER A 199 -46.60 7.90 0.68
CA SER A 199 -47.96 7.60 0.19
C SER A 199 -48.77 8.89 0.25
#